data_AF-A0A1V6CFE8-F1
#
_entry.id   AF-A0A1V6CFE8-F1
#
_cell.length_a   1.000
_cell.length_b   1.000
_cell.length_c   1.000
_cell.angle_alpha   90.00
_cell.angle_beta   90.00
_cell.angle_gamma   90.00
#
_symmetry.space_group_name_H-M   'P 1'
#
loop_
_entity.id
_entity.type
_entity.pdbx_description
1 polymer ?
#
loop_
_entity_poly.entity_id
_entity_poly.type
_entity_poly.pdbx_seq_one_letter_code
_entity_poly.pdbx_strand_id
1 'polypeptide(L)'
;MADRIRVSVTKMKYGWSKYGGARHGMVKEERHGSFYCQVCGKEQPNEMGRYMIPLDEDMREFAVVCGECKRVAISAKIEALATLSLLVRSLVNKEMWES
;
A
#
# COMPACT_ATOMS: atom_id res chain seq x y z
N MET A 1 -8.71 16.98 26.67
CA MET A 1 -10.00 16.77 26.00
C MET A 1 -9.70 16.20 24.62
N ALA A 2 -9.98 14.92 24.39
CA ALA A 2 -9.71 14.27 23.10
C ALA A 2 -10.95 14.41 22.22
N ASP A 3 -10.89 15.31 21.24
CA ASP A 3 -11.92 15.41 20.21
C ASP A 3 -11.96 14.12 19.39
N ARG A 4 -13.03 13.35 19.54
CA ARG A 4 -13.33 12.22 18.66
C ARG A 4 -13.69 12.77 17.29
N ILE A 5 -12.76 12.70 16.35
CA ILE A 5 -13.01 13.04 14.94
C ILE A 5 -14.07 12.07 14.40
N ARG A 6 -15.30 12.58 14.20
CA ARG A 6 -16.36 11.86 13.49
C ARG A 6 -15.99 11.82 12.01
N VAL A 7 -15.66 10.65 11.50
CA VAL A 7 -15.52 10.41 10.05
C VAL A 7 -16.93 10.16 9.50
N SER A 8 -17.55 11.18 8.92
CA SER A 8 -18.80 11.02 8.17
C SER A 8 -18.47 10.54 6.76
N VAL A 9 -18.91 9.33 6.38
CA VAL A 9 -18.78 8.80 5.02
C VAL A 9 -19.76 9.55 4.11
N THR A 10 -19.26 10.40 3.20
CA THR A 10 -20.08 11.48 2.62
C THR A 10 -20.67 11.26 1.22
N LYS A 11 -20.33 10.22 0.43
CA LYS A 11 -21.12 9.77 -0.76
C LYS A 11 -20.47 8.59 -1.50
N MET A 12 -21.31 7.71 -2.05
CA MET A 12 -20.88 6.72 -3.06
C MET A 12 -20.67 7.43 -4.42
N LYS A 13 -19.52 7.20 -5.05
CA LYS A 13 -19.24 7.58 -6.44
C LYS A 13 -19.75 6.46 -7.34
N TYR A 14 -20.71 6.78 -8.20
CA TYR A 14 -21.16 5.89 -9.26
C TYR A 14 -20.49 6.32 -10.57
N GLY A 15 -19.91 5.38 -11.29
CA GLY A 15 -19.38 5.61 -12.64
C GLY A 15 -19.56 4.38 -13.51
N TRP A 16 -19.78 4.57 -14.80
CA TRP A 16 -19.85 3.47 -15.75
C TRP A 16 -18.46 3.19 -16.30
N SER A 17 -18.02 1.93 -16.31
CA SER A 17 -16.82 1.53 -17.04
C SER A 17 -17.08 1.68 -18.54
N LYS A 18 -16.03 1.90 -19.33
CA LYS A 18 -16.08 1.93 -20.80
C LYS A 18 -16.71 0.66 -21.42
N TYR A 19 -16.79 -0.42 -20.65
CA TYR A 19 -17.31 -1.74 -21.03
C TYR A 19 -18.64 -2.09 -20.33
N GLY A 20 -19.36 -1.12 -19.76
CA GLY A 20 -20.72 -1.32 -19.25
C GLY A 20 -20.85 -1.87 -17.82
N GLY A 21 -19.80 -1.78 -17.00
CA GLY A 21 -19.85 -2.19 -15.58
C GLY A 21 -19.97 -1.01 -14.63
N ALA A 22 -20.84 -1.10 -13.62
CA ALA A 22 -20.94 -0.10 -12.56
C ALA A 22 -19.68 -0.15 -11.67
N ARG A 23 -18.99 0.98 -11.54
CA ARG A 23 -17.90 1.20 -10.59
C ARG A 23 -18.46 1.92 -9.36
N HIS A 24 -18.37 1.27 -8.22
CA HIS A 24 -18.61 1.88 -6.92
C HIS A 24 -17.27 2.25 -6.29
N GLY A 25 -17.04 3.54 -6.12
CA GLY A 25 -15.89 4.04 -5.35
C GLY A 25 -16.37 4.92 -4.21
N MET A 26 -15.70 4.92 -3.07
CA MET A 26 -15.94 5.98 -2.08
C MET A 26 -15.39 7.29 -2.66
N VAL A 27 -16.20 8.37 -2.67
CA VAL A 27 -15.68 9.71 -2.93
C VAL A 27 -14.81 10.06 -1.72
N LYS A 28 -13.49 9.94 -1.85
CA LYS A 28 -12.56 10.60 -0.93
C LYS A 28 -12.71 12.09 -1.23
N GLU A 29 -13.42 12.82 -0.37
CA GLU A 29 -13.34 14.29 -0.38
C GLU A 29 -11.85 14.64 -0.30
N GLU A 30 -11.35 15.32 -1.32
CA GLU A 30 -10.08 16.01 -1.23
C GLU A 30 -10.25 17.11 -0.18
N ARG A 31 -9.99 16.78 1.09
CA ARG A 31 -9.83 17.81 2.12
C ARG A 31 -8.57 18.60 1.75
N HIS A 32 -8.79 19.77 1.18
CA HIS A 32 -7.86 20.90 1.09
C HIS A 32 -6.37 20.54 1.10
N GLY A 33 -5.82 20.18 -0.06
CA GLY A 33 -4.36 20.18 -0.23
C GLY A 33 -3.58 19.12 0.55
N SER A 34 -4.22 18.17 1.24
CA SER A 34 -3.56 17.10 1.96
C SER A 34 -4.19 15.71 1.71
N PHE A 35 -3.42 14.67 1.99
CA PHE A 35 -3.85 13.27 2.02
C PHE A 35 -3.35 12.60 3.30
N TYR A 36 -4.06 11.57 3.76
CA TYR A 36 -3.64 10.79 4.91
C TYR A 36 -3.01 9.49 4.45
N CYS A 37 -1.86 9.13 5.02
CA CYS A 37 -1.25 7.82 4.82
C CYS A 37 -2.12 6.75 5.48
N GLN A 38 -2.58 5.75 4.71
CA GLN A 38 -3.44 4.68 5.23
C GLN A 38 -2.70 3.67 6.13
N VAL A 39 -1.37 3.77 6.24
CA VAL A 39 -0.55 2.92 7.12
C VAL A 39 -0.24 3.60 8.44
N CYS A 40 0.36 4.80 8.40
CA CYS A 40 0.77 5.51 9.62
C CYS A 40 -0.22 6.57 10.10
N GLY A 41 -1.29 6.86 9.35
CA GLY A 41 -2.30 7.85 9.70
C GLY A 41 -1.84 9.31 9.62
N LYS A 42 -0.57 9.58 9.30
CA LYS A 42 -0.05 10.95 9.19
C LYS A 42 -0.67 11.67 7.99
N GLU A 43 -1.04 12.92 8.21
CA GLU A 43 -1.40 13.86 7.14
C GLU A 43 -0.14 14.25 6.35
N GLN A 44 -0.28 14.37 5.05
CA GLN A 44 0.78 14.68 4.10
C GLN A 44 0.25 15.71 3.11
N PRO A 45 1.03 16.72 2.71
CA PRO A 45 0.60 17.66 1.69
C PRO A 45 0.49 16.97 0.33
N ASN A 46 -0.41 17.44 -0.51
CA ASN A 46 -0.67 16.89 -1.85
C ASN A 46 0.49 17.11 -2.83
N GLU A 47 1.38 18.05 -2.52
CA GLU A 47 2.64 18.31 -3.23
C GLU A 47 3.66 17.18 -3.03
N MET A 48 3.56 16.43 -1.92
CA MET A 48 4.39 15.26 -1.70
C MET A 48 3.87 14.06 -2.49
N GLY A 49 4.81 13.25 -2.98
CA GLY A 49 4.51 12.04 -3.73
C GLY A 49 3.62 11.08 -2.94
N ARG A 50 2.49 10.69 -3.54
CA ARG A 50 1.60 9.64 -3.06
C ARG A 50 1.98 8.33 -3.73
N TYR A 51 2.02 7.26 -2.94
CA TYR A 51 2.32 5.94 -3.47
C TYR A 51 1.18 4.98 -3.18
N MET A 52 0.96 4.02 -4.07
CA MET A 52 -0.03 2.96 -3.89
C MET A 52 0.69 1.65 -3.66
N ILE A 53 0.38 0.96 -2.56
CA ILE A 53 0.89 -0.38 -2.24
C ILE A 53 -0.29 -1.36 -2.27
N PRO A 54 -0.16 -2.50 -2.97
CA PRO A 54 -1.19 -3.54 -2.99
C PRO A 54 -1.36 -4.18 -1.62
N LEU A 55 -2.61 -4.45 -1.23
CA LEU A 55 -2.97 -5.12 0.02
C LEU A 55 -3.22 -6.62 -0.17
N ASP A 56 -3.50 -7.04 -1.40
CA ASP A 56 -3.76 -8.42 -1.77
C ASP A 56 -2.79 -8.89 -2.88
N GLU A 57 -2.62 -10.20 -3.00
CA GLU A 57 -1.80 -10.82 -4.04
C GLU A 57 -2.37 -10.58 -5.43
N ASP A 58 -3.70 -10.47 -5.54
CA ASP A 58 -4.42 -10.21 -6.78
C ASP A 58 -4.38 -8.74 -7.22
N MET A 59 -3.73 -7.85 -6.44
CA MET A 59 -3.57 -6.44 -6.76
C MET A 59 -4.90 -5.71 -7.01
N ARG A 60 -5.98 -6.12 -6.33
CA ARG A 60 -7.32 -5.53 -6.48
C ARG A 60 -7.52 -4.39 -5.49
N GLU A 61 -6.86 -4.45 -4.34
CA GLU A 61 -6.96 -3.44 -3.29
C GLU A 61 -5.61 -2.74 -3.08
N PHE A 62 -5.65 -1.42 -2.95
CA PHE A 62 -4.46 -0.59 -2.77
C PHE A 62 -4.61 0.34 -1.57
N ALA A 63 -3.54 0.46 -0.80
CA ALA A 63 -3.38 1.48 0.22
C ALA A 63 -2.56 2.66 -0.34
N VAL A 64 -3.07 3.87 -0.14
CA VAL A 64 -2.31 5.11 -0.36
C VAL A 64 -1.38 5.33 0.83
N VAL A 65 -0.08 5.44 0.56
CA VAL A 65 0.96 5.57 1.57
C VAL A 65 1.88 6.76 1.31
N CYS A 66 2.49 7.28 2.38
CA CYS A 66 3.54 8.29 2.30
C CYS A 66 4.89 7.68 1.87
N GLY A 67 5.83 8.54 1.46
CA GLY A 67 7.17 8.12 1.04
C GLY A 67 7.98 7.41 2.11
N GLU A 68 7.77 7.74 3.39
CA GLU A 68 8.43 7.07 4.51
C GLU A 68 7.96 5.61 4.62
N CYS A 69 6.65 5.36 4.68
CA CYS A 69 6.09 4.01 4.72
C CYS A 69 6.44 3.20 3.48
N LYS A 70 6.51 3.83 2.30
CA LYS A 70 6.99 3.15 1.09
C LYS A 70 8.44 2.69 1.22
N ARG A 71 9.34 3.54 1.75
CA ARG A 71 10.75 3.16 1.95
C ARG A 71 10.88 1.99 2.89
N VAL A 72 10.17 2.01 4.02
CA VAL A 72 10.15 0.90 4.99
C VAL A 72 9.68 -0.40 4.31
N ALA A 73 8.59 -0.35 3.54
CA ALA A 73 8.07 -1.51 2.82
C ALA A 73 9.06 -2.08 1.79
N ILE A 74 9.77 -1.21 1.06
CA ILE A 74 10.80 -1.64 0.09
C ILE A 74 11.99 -2.27 0.81
N SER A 75 12.48 -1.65 1.88
CA SER A 75 13.60 -2.19 2.67
C SER A 75 13.29 -3.59 3.20
N ALA A 76 12.09 -3.79 3.77
CA ALA A 76 11.66 -5.10 4.24
C ALA A 76 11.65 -6.17 3.12
N LYS A 77 11.22 -5.80 1.90
CA LYS A 77 11.26 -6.72 0.75
C LYS A 77 12.69 -7.06 0.31
N ILE A 78 13.60 -6.08 0.33
CA ILE A 78 15.02 -6.30 0.01
C ILE A 78 15.65 -7.25 1.03
N GLU A 79 15.40 -7.05 2.32
CA GLU A 79 15.91 -7.93 3.39
C GLU A 79 15.37 -9.36 3.28
N ALA A 80 14.08 -9.51 2.97
CA ALA A 80 13.47 -10.82 2.73
C ALA A 80 14.12 -11.54 1.54
N LEU A 81 14.34 -10.84 0.43
CA LEU A 81 15.01 -11.40 -0.75
C LEU A 81 16.48 -11.76 -0.46
N ALA A 82 17.20 -10.92 0.27
CA ALA A 82 18.58 -11.19 0.66
C ALA A 82 18.65 -12.46 1.52
N THR A 83 17.78 -12.58 2.51
CA THR A 83 17.65 -13.76 3.37
C THR A 83 17.34 -15.02 2.57
N LEU A 84 16.36 -14.93 1.66
CA LEU A 84 16.01 -16.05 0.77
C LEU A 84 17.19 -16.48 -0.10
N SER A 85 17.96 -15.54 -0.64
CA SER A 85 19.13 -15.84 -1.46
C SER A 85 20.21 -16.61 -0.69
N LEU A 86 20.42 -16.28 0.59
CA LEU A 86 21.38 -16.97 1.46
C LEU A 86 20.90 -18.39 1.77
N LEU A 87 19.60 -18.56 2.03
CA LEU A 87 19.01 -19.88 2.26
C LEU A 87 19.14 -20.77 1.02
N VAL A 88 18.78 -20.27 -0.17
CA VAL A 88 18.92 -21.02 -1.43
C VAL A 88 20.37 -21.45 -1.66
N ARG A 89 21.34 -20.54 -1.45
CA ARG A 89 22.78 -20.89 -1.55
C ARG A 89 23.17 -21.98 -0.55
N SER A 90 22.67 -21.92 0.67
CA SER A 90 22.98 -22.93 1.70
C SER A 90 22.42 -24.32 1.35
N LEU A 91 21.24 -24.37 0.74
CA LEU A 91 20.60 -25.62 0.32
C LEU A 91 21.31 -26.25 -0.87
N VAL A 92 21.60 -25.45 -1.90
CA VAL A 92 22.36 -25.91 -3.08
C VAL A 92 23.72 -26.46 -2.67
N ASN A 93 24.41 -25.77 -1.76
CA ASN A 93 25.71 -26.25 -1.28
C ASN A 93 25.58 -27.58 -0.53
N LYS A 94 24.54 -27.80 0.28
CA LYS A 94 24.33 -29.08 0.99
C LYS A 94 24.11 -30.25 0.03
N GLU A 95 23.25 -30.10 -0.97
CA GLU A 95 22.96 -31.15 -1.95
C GLU A 95 24.21 -31.58 -2.75
N MET A 96 25.13 -30.64 -3.00
CA MET A 96 26.38 -30.90 -3.73
C MET A 96 27.40 -31.75 -2.93
N TRP A 97 27.32 -31.78 -1.60
CA TRP A 97 28.20 -32.63 -0.76
C TRP A 97 27.56 -33.97 -0.37
N GLU A 98 26.26 -34.13 -0.60
CA GLU A 98 25.51 -35.37 -0.35
C GLU A 98 25.33 -36.23 -1.62
N SER A 99 25.83 -35.76 -2.77
CA SER A 99 25.89 -36.48 -4.05
C SER A 99 27.30 -37.00 -4.35
#